data_AF-G9AEW3-F1
#
_entry.id   AF-G9AEW3-F1
#
_cell.length_a   1.000
_cell.length_b   1.000
_cell.length_c   1.000
_cell.angle_alpha   90.00
_cell.angle_beta   90.00
_cell.angle_gamma   90.00
#
_symmetry.space_group_name_H-M   'P 1'
#
loop_
_entity.id
_entity.type
_entity.pdbx_description
1 polymer ?
#
loop_
_entity_poly.entity_id
_entity_poly.type
_entity_poly.pdbx_seq_one_letter_code
_entity_poly.pdbx_strand_id
1 'polypeptide(L)' 'MIVRIGKTEWTTSVFPDKASGSFLLPVKAEVRRKEKLAAGQSIRIKLSLDGR' A
#
# COMPACT_ATOMS: atom_id res chain seq x y z
N MET A 1 -7.88 -6.15 -3.73
CA MET A 1 -6.44 -6.43 -3.56
C MET A 1 -6.14 -6.36 -2.08
N ILE A 2 -5.31 -7.26 -1.55
CA ILE A 2 -4.92 -7.26 -0.15
C ILE A 2 -3.48 -6.75 -0.06
N VAL A 3 -3.25 -5.77 0.81
CA VAL A 3 -1.93 -5.17 1.04
C VAL A 3 -1.50 -5.45 2.46
N ARG A 4 -0.25 -5.85 2.62
CA ARG A 4 0.36 -6.05 3.94
C ARG A 4 1.67 -5.30 4.06
N ILE A 5 1.79 -4.55 5.14
CA ILE A 5 3.04 -3.89 5.57
C ILE A 5 3.36 -4.40 6.96
N GLY A 6 4.50 -5.05 7.10
CA GLY A 6 4.93 -5.67 8.35
C GLY A 6 3.87 -6.60 8.95
N LYS A 7 3.21 -6.14 10.01
CA LYS A 7 2.15 -6.88 10.71
C LYS A 7 0.73 -6.39 10.39
N THR A 8 0.61 -5.30 9.65
CA THR A 8 -0.66 -4.68 9.32
C THR A 8 -1.11 -5.10 7.92
N GLU A 9 -2.31 -5.66 7.82
CA GLU A 9 -2.93 -6.07 6.55
C GLU A 9 -4.25 -5.34 6.36
N TRP A 10 -4.50 -4.86 5.14
CA TRP A 10 -5.76 -4.23 4.79
C TRP A 10 -6.09 -4.39 3.30
N THR A 11 -7.37 -4.43 3.01
CA THR A 11 -7.88 -4.43 1.64
C THR A 11 -7.94 -3.00 1.12
N THR A 12 -7.37 -2.78 -0.07
CA THR A 12 -7.45 -1.51 -0.78
C THR A 12 -7.48 -1.73 -2.29
N SER A 13 -7.82 -0.68 -3.02
CA SER A 13 -7.74 -0.64 -4.48
C SER A 13 -6.51 0.18 -4.88
N VAL A 14 -5.73 -0.35 -5.82
CA VAL A 14 -4.59 0.36 -6.40
C VAL A 14 -5.03 0.96 -7.72
N PHE A 15 -4.74 2.24 -7.91
CA PHE A 15 -5.13 2.97 -9.11
C PHE A 15 -3.90 3.22 -9.98
N PRO A 16 -3.96 2.90 -11.28
CA PRO A 16 -2.88 3.26 -12.19
C PRO A 16 -2.88 4.79 -12.39
N ASP A 17 -1.76 5.41 -12.09
CA ASP A 17 -1.48 6.79 -12.44
C ASP A 17 -0.85 6.83 -13.84
N LYS A 18 -1.64 7.26 -14.83
CA LYS A 18 -1.19 7.36 -16.22
C LYS A 18 -0.14 8.44 -16.44
N ALA A 19 -0.11 9.47 -15.59
CA ALA A 19 0.82 10.59 -15.73
C ALA A 19 2.27 10.19 -15.40
N SER A 20 2.46 9.36 -14.38
CA SER A 20 3.79 8.94 -13.90
C SER A 20 4.15 7.50 -14.28
N GLY A 21 3.28 6.79 -15.01
CA GLY A 21 3.45 5.36 -15.32
C GLY A 21 3.54 4.48 -14.06
N SER A 22 2.96 4.94 -12.96
CA SER A 22 3.12 4.37 -11.63
C SER A 22 1.77 3.98 -11.04
N PHE A 23 1.77 3.26 -9.92
CA PHE A 23 0.54 2.84 -9.25
C PHE A 23 0.39 3.60 -7.92
N LEU A 24 -0.75 4.24 -7.74
CA LEU A 24 -1.12 4.87 -6.48
C LEU A 24 -1.77 3.84 -5.56
N LEU A 25 -1.06 3.53 -4.47
CA LEU A 25 -1.53 2.67 -3.39
C LEU A 25 -1.91 3.54 -2.18
N PRO A 26 -3.21 3.74 -1.91
CA PRO A 26 -3.63 4.51 -0.75
C PRO A 26 -3.36 3.73 0.53
N VAL A 27 -2.60 4.36 1.43
CA VAL A 27 -2.29 3.83 2.77
C VAL A 27 -3.16 4.55 3.79
N LYS A 28 -4.00 3.81 4.51
CA LYS A 28 -4.87 4.34 5.56
C LYS A 28 -4.03 5.00 6.68
N ALA A 29 -4.55 6.07 7.28
CA ALA A 29 -3.87 6.79 8.36
C ALA A 29 -3.49 5.87 9.54
N GLU A 30 -4.38 4.93 9.89
CA GLU A 30 -4.12 3.94 10.95
C GLU A 30 -2.92 3.04 10.65
N VAL A 31 -2.78 2.62 9.38
CA VAL A 31 -1.65 1.81 8.92
C VAL A 31 -0.36 2.62 8.99
N ARG A 32 -0.37 3.88 8.52
CA ARG A 32 0.79 4.79 8.62
C ARG A 32 1.26 4.93 10.05
N ARG A 33 0.32 5.08 11.00
CA ARG A 33 0.64 5.24 12.42
C ARG A 33 1.16 3.95 13.05
N LYS A 34 0.56 2.79 12.74
CA LYS A 34 0.97 1.48 13.27
C LYS A 34 2.37 1.08 12.80
N GLU A 35 2.64 1.24 11.51
CA GLU A 35 3.93 0.87 10.90
C GLU A 35 4.95 2.02 10.92
N LYS A 36 4.60 3.18 11.51
CA LYS A 36 5.44 4.39 11.61
C LYS A 36 6.03 4.83 10.25
N LEU A 37 5.16 4.89 9.25
CA LEU A 37 5.54 5.23 7.88
C LEU A 37 5.79 6.73 7.73
N ALA A 38 6.95 7.09 7.17
CA ALA A 38 7.34 8.45 6.87
C ALA A 38 7.58 8.65 5.37
N ALA A 39 7.41 9.88 4.88
CA ALA A 39 7.75 10.23 3.50
C ALA A 39 9.26 10.05 3.27
N GLY A 40 9.63 9.45 2.13
CA GLY A 40 11.02 9.13 1.78
C GLY A 40 11.56 7.83 2.38
N GLN A 41 10.78 7.14 3.22
CA GLN A 41 11.20 5.86 3.77
C GLN A 41 10.96 4.71 2.77
N SER A 42 11.98 3.88 2.57
CA SER A 42 11.84 2.63 1.82
C SER A 42 11.28 1.55 2.74
N ILE A 43 10.13 0.99 2.38
CA ILE A 43 9.47 -0.08 3.13
C ILE A 43 9.16 -1.25 2.23
N ARG A 44 9.14 -2.45 2.80
CA ARG A 44 8.76 -3.66 2.09
C ARG A 44 7.26 -3.90 2.27
N ILE A 45 6.54 -3.89 1.15
CA ILE A 45 5.10 -4.17 1.13
C ILE A 45 4.86 -5.50 0.40
N LYS A 46 3.82 -6.23 0.80
CA LYS A 46 3.30 -7.38 0.06
C LYS A 46 1.95 -7.02 -0.53
N LEU A 47 1.81 -7.23 -1.84
CA LEU A 47 0.52 -7.16 -2.52
C LEU A 47 0.09 -8.58 -2.90
N SER A 48 -1.15 -8.90 -2.58
CA SER A 48 -1.84 -10.08 -3.08
C SER A 48 -2.99 -9.64 -3.97
N LEU A 49 -2.89 -10.02 -5.24
CA LEU A 49 -3.97 -9.91 -6.21
C LEU A 49 -4.88 -11.12 -5.97
N ASP A 50 -6.01 -10.90 -5.31
CA ASP A 50 -7.10 -11.88 -5.31
C ASP A 50 -7.71 -11.85 -6.70
N GLY A 51 -7.16 -12.67 -7.59
CA GLY A 51 -7.62 -12.83 -8.96
C GLY A 51 -8.83 -13.74 -8.95
N ARG A 52 -10.01 -13.15 -9.04
CA ARG A 52 -11.22 -13.85 -9.46
C ARG A 52 -11.54 -13.49 -10.90
#